data_AF-A0A920RIY0-F1
#
_entry.id   AF-A0A920RIY0-F1
#
_cell.length_a   1.000
_cell.length_b   1.000
_cell.length_c   1.000
_cell.angle_alpha   90.00
_cell.angle_beta   90.00
_cell.angle_gamma   90.00
#
_symmetry.space_group_name_H-M   'P 1'
#
loop_
_entity.id
_entity.type
_entity.pdbx_description
1 polymer ?
#
loop_
_entity_poly.entity_id
_entity_poly.type
_entity_poly.pdbx_seq_one_letter_code
_entity_poly.pdbx_strand_id
1 'polypeptide(L)'
;MVIGTTGLAEEQQVMLKAASKDIAILQAPNMSAGINLTLKLLQVAAQALGDSVDVEVIEAHHRHKVDAPSGTALRMGEVVAEALGRDLGTHGVFARHGLTGARESRPSVSPRFVHRTSLVSTR
;
A
#
# COMPACT_ATOMS: atom_id res chain seq x y z
N MET A 1 -17.08 -6.88 17.66
CA MET A 1 -15.62 -7.03 17.90
C MET A 1 -14.86 -6.26 16.84
N VAL A 2 -13.78 -5.57 17.22
CA VAL A 2 -12.91 -4.81 16.29
C VAL A 2 -11.48 -5.36 16.39
N ILE A 3 -10.88 -5.74 15.26
CA ILE A 3 -9.61 -6.48 15.21
C ILE A 3 -8.61 -5.74 14.32
N GLY A 4 -7.58 -5.17 14.95
CA GLY A 4 -6.44 -4.55 14.28
C GLY A 4 -5.20 -5.45 14.19
N THR A 5 -5.26 -6.67 14.75
CA THR A 5 -4.14 -7.61 14.76
C THR A 5 -3.82 -8.09 13.34
N THR A 6 -2.56 -7.93 12.94
CA THR A 6 -2.05 -8.40 11.65
C THR A 6 -1.27 -9.71 11.81
N GLY A 7 -0.97 -10.39 10.70
CA GLY A 7 -0.17 -11.63 10.73
C GLY A 7 -0.92 -12.85 11.30
N LEU A 8 -2.25 -12.85 11.27
CA LEU A 8 -3.04 -14.03 11.67
C LEU A 8 -2.86 -15.16 10.66
N ALA A 9 -2.63 -16.37 11.18
CA ALA A 9 -2.56 -17.59 10.40
C ALA A 9 -3.91 -17.92 9.76
N GLU A 10 -3.90 -18.74 8.71
CA GLU A 10 -5.10 -19.07 7.94
C GLU A 10 -6.17 -19.75 8.80
N GLU A 11 -5.77 -20.61 9.75
CA GLU A 11 -6.67 -21.26 10.70
C GLU A 11 -7.37 -20.22 11.59
N GLN A 12 -6.66 -19.16 11.98
CA GLN A 12 -7.22 -18.06 12.77
C GLN A 12 -8.23 -17.25 11.96
N GLN A 13 -7.97 -17.04 10.66
CA GLN A 13 -8.93 -16.38 9.77
C GLN A 13 -10.21 -17.20 9.60
N VAL A 14 -10.09 -18.53 9.49
CA VAL A 14 -11.25 -19.44 9.43
C VAL A 14 -12.08 -19.34 10.72
N MET A 15 -11.43 -19.32 11.90
CA MET A 15 -12.11 -19.14 13.18
C MET A 15 -12.85 -17.80 13.26
N LEU A 16 -12.23 -16.70 12.84
CA LEU A 16 -12.87 -15.38 12.81
C LEU A 16 -14.09 -15.37 11.88
N LYS A 17 -13.99 -16.00 10.70
CA LYS A 17 -15.10 -16.12 9.76
C LYS A 17 -16.24 -17.02 10.26
N ALA A 18 -15.94 -18.00 11.09
CA ALA A 18 -16.96 -18.79 11.78
C ALA A 18 -17.69 -17.94 12.83
N ALA A 19 -16.93 -17.24 13.69
CA ALA A 19 -17.48 -16.37 14.73
C ALA A 19 -18.29 -15.20 14.16
N SER A 20 -17.94 -14.69 12.96
CA SER A 20 -18.66 -13.59 12.33
C SER A 20 -20.11 -13.91 11.96
N LYS A 21 -20.53 -15.18 12.04
CA LYS A 21 -21.91 -15.61 11.84
C LYS A 21 -22.82 -15.25 13.02
N ASP A 22 -22.26 -15.19 14.22
CA ASP A 22 -23.00 -14.96 15.46
C ASP A 22 -22.73 -13.57 16.04
N ILE A 23 -21.54 -13.01 15.79
CA ILE A 23 -21.13 -11.69 16.28
C ILE A 23 -20.66 -10.78 15.14
N ALA A 24 -20.97 -9.49 15.22
CA ALA A 24 -20.43 -8.51 14.28
C ALA A 24 -18.91 -8.35 14.48
N ILE A 25 -18.12 -8.53 13.42
CA ILE A 25 -16.67 -8.41 13.42
C ILE A 25 -16.22 -7.40 12.36
N LEU A 26 -15.45 -6.40 12.77
CA LEU A 26 -14.70 -5.51 11.89
C LEU A 26 -13.21 -5.86 12.02
N GLN A 27 -12.60 -6.35 10.94
CA GLN A 27 -11.17 -6.64 10.88
C GLN A 27 -10.51 -5.75 9.84
N ALA A 28 -9.47 -5.01 10.23
CA ALA A 28 -8.72 -4.17 9.31
C ALA A 28 -7.24 -4.10 9.74
N PRO A 29 -6.27 -4.31 8.84
CA PRO A 29 -4.85 -4.21 9.14
C PRO A 29 -4.40 -2.76 9.43
N ASN A 30 -5.22 -1.78 9.04
CA ASN A 30 -5.04 -0.38 9.38
C ASN A 30 -6.40 0.24 9.72
N MET A 31 -6.56 0.75 10.95
CA MET A 31 -7.80 1.34 11.46
C MET A 31 -7.94 2.84 11.15
N SER A 32 -6.96 3.46 10.48
CA SER A 32 -7.04 4.86 10.08
C SER A 32 -8.09 5.05 9.00
N ALA A 33 -9.14 5.82 9.31
CA ALA A 33 -10.15 6.23 8.33
C ALA A 33 -9.52 6.98 7.15
N GLY A 34 -8.52 7.83 7.43
CA GLY A 34 -7.79 8.58 6.40
C GLY A 34 -7.06 7.67 5.40
N ILE A 35 -6.35 6.65 5.89
CA ILE A 35 -5.65 5.70 5.01
C ILE A 35 -6.64 4.90 4.17
N ASN A 36 -7.71 4.38 4.77
CA ASN A 36 -8.72 3.62 4.03
C ASN A 36 -9.43 4.47 2.96
N LEU A 37 -9.74 5.74 3.27
CA LEU A 37 -10.26 6.69 2.29
C LEU A 37 -9.25 6.93 1.16
N THR A 38 -7.98 7.19 1.49
CA THR A 38 -6.92 7.40 0.51
C THR A 38 -6.76 6.21 -0.43
N LEU A 39 -6.82 4.97 0.06
CA LEU A 39 -6.79 3.79 -0.79
C LEU A 39 -7.94 3.79 -1.80
N LYS A 40 -9.15 4.16 -1.37
CA LYS A 40 -10.29 4.25 -2.31
C LYS A 40 -10.09 5.36 -3.34
N LEU A 41 -9.57 6.51 -2.93
CA LEU A 41 -9.30 7.63 -3.85
C LEU A 41 -8.20 7.28 -4.86
N LEU A 42 -7.15 6.57 -4.44
CA LEU A 42 -6.09 6.09 -5.33
C LEU A 42 -6.65 5.15 -6.41
N GLN A 43 -7.54 4.23 -6.03
CA GLN A 43 -8.20 3.35 -7.00
C GLN A 43 -8.97 4.15 -8.06
N VAL A 44 -9.79 5.13 -7.63
CA VAL A 44 -10.58 5.96 -8.55
C VAL A 44 -9.67 6.80 -9.45
N ALA A 45 -8.64 7.42 -8.89
CA ALA A 45 -7.69 8.23 -9.64
C ALA A 45 -6.93 7.38 -10.68
N ALA A 46 -6.46 6.19 -10.32
CA ALA A 46 -5.77 5.29 -11.22
C ALA A 46 -6.65 4.85 -12.39
N GLN A 47 -7.92 4.51 -12.14
CA GLN A 47 -8.87 4.15 -13.20
C GLN A 47 -9.16 5.32 -14.14
N ALA A 48 -9.27 6.54 -13.61
CA ALA A 48 -9.56 7.73 -14.41
C ALA A 48 -8.37 8.20 -15.26
N LEU A 49 -7.17 8.14 -14.71
CA LEU A 49 -5.94 8.60 -15.38
C LEU A 49 -5.34 7.52 -16.29
N GLY A 50 -5.55 6.24 -15.97
CA GLY A 50 -5.01 5.11 -16.74
C GLY A 50 -3.50 5.23 -16.96
N ASP A 51 -3.09 5.01 -18.21
CA ASP A 51 -1.68 5.01 -18.62
C ASP A 51 -1.14 6.40 -18.99
N SER A 52 -1.90 7.47 -18.75
CA SER A 52 -1.46 8.85 -19.06
C SER A 52 -0.50 9.45 -18.04
N VAL A 53 -0.34 8.79 -16.88
CA VAL A 53 0.46 9.30 -15.76
C VAL A 53 1.41 8.25 -15.24
N ASP A 54 2.56 8.73 -14.77
CA ASP A 54 3.46 7.97 -13.94
C ASP A 54 3.00 7.98 -12.48
N VAL A 55 3.05 6.82 -11.82
CA VAL A 55 2.66 6.70 -10.40
C VAL A 55 3.91 6.56 -9.53
N GLU A 56 4.01 7.44 -8.55
CA GLU A 56 5.04 7.38 -7.51
C GLU A 56 4.41 7.39 -6.12
N VAL A 57 4.78 6.41 -5.30
CA VAL A 57 4.36 6.36 -3.89
C VAL A 57 5.54 6.82 -3.06
N ILE A 58 5.45 8.01 -2.48
CA ILE A 58 6.53 8.60 -1.68
C ILE A 58 6.13 8.52 -0.21
N GLU A 59 7.01 7.95 0.61
CA GLU A 59 6.80 7.87 2.05
C GLU A 59 8.05 8.25 2.85
N ALA A 60 7.79 8.70 4.08
CA ALA A 60 8.83 9.05 5.04
C ALA A 60 8.47 8.49 6.43
N HIS A 61 9.46 7.88 7.06
CA HIS A 61 9.35 7.29 8.39
C HIS A 61 10.56 7.64 9.25
N HIS A 62 10.39 7.50 10.57
CA HIS A 62 11.47 7.70 11.53
C HIS A 62 12.60 6.68 11.32
N ARG A 63 13.83 7.06 11.72
CA ARG A 63 15.07 6.29 11.51
C ARG A 63 15.08 4.85 12.08
N HIS A 64 14.15 4.54 12.97
CA HIS A 64 14.08 3.25 13.66
C HIS A 64 13.12 2.26 12.98
N LYS A 65 12.47 2.66 11.89
CA LYS A 65 11.63 1.75 11.11
C LYS A 65 12.51 0.77 10.34
N VAL A 66 12.24 -0.51 10.52
CA VAL A 66 13.07 -1.60 9.99
C VAL A 66 12.61 -2.00 8.57
N ASP A 67 11.31 -1.96 8.31
CA ASP A 67 10.72 -2.31 7.02
C ASP A 67 10.67 -1.12 6.05
N ALA A 68 11.12 -1.35 4.82
CA ALA A 68 11.09 -0.39 3.72
C ALA A 68 10.83 -1.12 2.38
N PRO A 69 9.84 -0.70 1.57
CA PRO A 69 8.80 0.28 1.88
C PRO A 69 7.91 -0.16 3.06
N SER A 70 7.18 0.78 3.68
CA SER A 70 6.19 0.43 4.69
C SER A 70 5.04 -0.39 4.09
N GLY A 71 4.40 -1.22 4.92
CA GLY A 71 3.22 -1.98 4.49
C GLY A 71 2.10 -1.09 3.91
N THR A 72 1.96 0.15 4.38
CA THR A 72 1.00 1.11 3.80
C THR A 72 1.41 1.55 2.39
N ALA A 73 2.70 1.84 2.17
CA ALA A 73 3.19 2.21 0.84
C ALA A 73 3.08 1.05 -0.16
N LEU A 74 3.35 -0.18 0.28
CA LEU A 74 3.10 -1.39 -0.52
C LEU A 74 1.62 -1.50 -0.88
N ARG A 75 0.71 -1.37 0.11
CA ARG A 75 -0.73 -1.46 -0.14
C ARG A 75 -1.25 -0.37 -1.09
N MET A 76 -0.70 0.85 -1.01
CA MET A 76 -1.01 1.91 -1.97
C MET A 76 -0.57 1.54 -3.39
N GLY A 77 0.63 0.98 -3.54
CA GLY A 77 1.13 0.49 -4.82
C GLY A 77 0.28 -0.65 -5.39
N GLU A 78 -0.13 -1.61 -4.55
CA GLU A 78 -0.99 -2.73 -4.94
C GLU A 78 -2.34 -2.25 -5.46
N VAL A 79 -3.01 -1.35 -4.73
CA VAL A 79 -4.31 -0.82 -5.13
C VAL A 79 -4.24 -0.11 -6.49
N VAL A 80 -3.18 0.63 -6.75
CA VAL A 80 -2.98 1.29 -8.05
C VAL A 80 -2.66 0.28 -9.15
N ALA A 81 -1.82 -0.72 -8.87
CA ALA A 81 -1.50 -1.78 -9.82
C ALA A 81 -2.76 -2.60 -10.20
N GLU A 82 -3.54 -3.04 -9.20
CA GLU A 82 -4.81 -3.73 -9.38
C GLU A 82 -5.79 -2.90 -10.22
N ALA A 83 -5.91 -1.59 -9.93
CA ALA A 83 -6.78 -0.67 -10.67
C ALA A 83 -6.40 -0.52 -12.15
N LEU A 84 -5.11 -0.70 -12.47
CA LEU A 84 -4.57 -0.64 -13.83
C LEU A 84 -4.44 -2.02 -14.49
N GLY A 85 -4.90 -3.09 -13.82
CA GLY A 85 -4.80 -4.47 -14.33
C GLY A 85 -3.36 -4.99 -14.39
N ARG A 86 -2.52 -4.60 -13.43
CA ARG A 86 -1.10 -4.91 -13.37
C ARG A 86 -0.76 -5.62 -12.07
N ASP A 87 0.34 -6.34 -12.10
CA ASP A 87 0.93 -6.94 -10.90
C ASP A 87 2.08 -6.07 -10.39
N LEU A 88 2.03 -5.70 -9.11
CA LEU A 88 3.06 -4.87 -8.47
C LEU A 88 4.41 -5.62 -8.38
N GLY A 89 4.40 -6.94 -8.24
CA GLY A 89 5.62 -7.74 -8.18
C GLY A 89 6.45 -7.66 -9.47
N THR A 90 5.78 -7.55 -10.61
CA THR A 90 6.41 -7.49 -11.94
C THR A 90 6.63 -6.07 -12.46
N HIS A 91 5.76 -5.11 -12.11
CA HIS A 91 5.82 -3.74 -12.64
C HIS A 91 6.28 -2.69 -11.60
N GLY A 92 6.53 -3.12 -10.36
CA GLY A 92 6.98 -2.27 -9.27
C GLY A 92 8.47 -1.93 -9.37
N VAL A 93 8.80 -0.65 -9.24
CA VAL A 93 10.20 -0.20 -9.13
C VAL A 93 10.46 0.35 -7.73
N PHE A 94 11.17 -0.42 -6.90
CA PHE A 94 11.39 -0.12 -5.47
C PHE A 94 12.66 0.67 -5.16
N ALA A 95 13.57 0.79 -6.14
CA ALA A 95 14.77 1.59 -6.01
C ALA A 95 15.18 2.16 -7.36
N ARG A 96 15.60 3.43 -7.36
CA ARG A 96 16.31 4.06 -8.48
C ARG A 96 17.46 4.86 -7.90
N HIS A 97 18.69 4.56 -8.34
CA HIS A 97 19.90 5.19 -7.83
C HIS A 97 20.83 5.55 -9.00
N GLY A 98 21.31 6.79 -9.04
CA GLY A 98 22.20 7.28 -10.11
C GLY A 98 21.49 7.49 -11.45
N LEU A 99 22.22 7.29 -12.55
CA LEU A 99 21.72 7.46 -13.92
C LEU A 99 20.97 6.20 -14.39
N THR A 100 19.65 6.18 -14.16
CA THR A 100 18.78 5.03 -14.46
C THR A 100 18.13 5.09 -15.85
N GLY A 101 18.44 6.11 -16.65
CA GLY A 101 17.82 6.33 -17.96
C GLY A 101 16.41 6.94 -17.88
N ALA A 102 15.80 7.15 -19.05
CA ALA A 102 14.41 7.60 -19.14
C ALA A 102 13.46 6.50 -18.64
N ARG A 103 12.28 6.90 -18.13
CA ARG A 103 11.23 5.95 -17.80
C ARG A 103 10.80 5.20 -19.05
N GLU A 104 10.51 3.91 -18.89
CA GLU A 104 9.87 3.13 -19.95
C GLU A 104 8.54 3.79 -20.34
N SER A 105 8.20 3.73 -21.63
CA SER A 105 6.99 4.39 -22.17
C SER A 105 5.68 3.83 -21.58
N ARG A 106 5.73 2.64 -20.98
CA ARG A 106 4.62 2.08 -20.22
C ARG A 106 4.75 2.55 -18.76
N PRO A 107 3.75 3.26 -18.21
CA PRO A 107 3.90 3.85 -16.88
C PRO A 107 4.16 2.77 -15.83
N SER A 108 5.18 2.96 -15.00
CA SER A 108 5.52 2.03 -13.90
C SER A 108 5.01 2.58 -12.57
N VAL A 109 4.58 1.71 -11.64
CA VAL A 109 4.29 2.11 -10.25
C VAL A 109 5.60 2.02 -9.46
N SER A 110 6.10 3.15 -8.95
CA SER A 110 7.39 3.19 -8.24
C SER A 110 7.22 3.67 -6.79
N PRO A 111 7.29 2.76 -5.80
CA PRO A 111 7.45 3.15 -4.41
C PRO A 111 8.85 3.73 -4.18
N ARG A 112 8.95 4.93 -3.62
CA ARG A 112 10.19 5.57 -3.16
C ARG A 112 10.14 5.84 -1.67
N PHE A 113 11.27 5.59 -1.04
CA PHE A 113 11.43 5.72 0.40
C PHE A 113 12.50 6.76 0.76
N VAL A 114 12.16 7.66 1.70
CA VAL A 114 13.08 8.68 2.20
C VAL A 114 13.19 8.56 3.73
N HIS A 115 14.40 8.31 4.24
CA HIS A 115 14.69 8.38 5.68
C HIS A 115 14.91 9.83 6.14
N ARG A 116 14.07 10.34 7.05
CA ARG A 116 14.27 11.64 7.74
C ARG A 116 14.09 11.50 9.25
N THR A 117 14.91 12.23 10.00
CA THR A 117 15.31 11.95 11.39
C THR A 117 14.25 12.17 12.48
N SER A 118 13.02 12.60 12.15
CA SER A 118 11.93 12.78 13.13
C SER A 118 10.54 12.97 12.49
N LEU A 119 10.07 12.01 11.68
CA LEU A 119 8.68 12.00 11.18
C LEU A 119 7.99 10.68 11.55
N VAL A 120 6.95 10.77 12.38
CA VAL A 120 6.06 9.66 12.78
C VAL A 120 4.99 9.50 11.70
N SER A 121 5.41 9.06 10.51
CA SER A 121 4.56 8.90 9.32
C SER A 121 3.94 10.22 8.84
N THR A 122 3.93 10.47 7.53
CA THR A 122 3.07 11.53 6.98
C THR A 122 1.63 11.07 7.15
N ARG A 123 1.02 11.41 8.28
CA ARG A 123 -0.41 11.16 8.57
C ARG A 123 -1.29 11.99 7.65
#